data_AF-A0A2G0PS67-F1
#
_entry.id   AF-A0A2G0PS67-F1
#
_cell.length_a   1.000
_cell.length_b   1.000
_cell.length_c   1.000
_cell.angle_alpha   90.00
_cell.angle_beta   90.00
_cell.angle_gamma   90.00
#
_symmetry.space_group_name_H-M   'P 1'
#
loop_
_entity.id
_entity.type
_entity.pdbx_description
1 polymer ?
#
loop_
_entity_poly.entity_id
_entity_poly.type
_entity_poly.pdbx_seq_one_letter_code
_entity_poly.pdbx_strand_id
1 'polypeptide(L)'
;MTKFTVRVELHNAISKDYENLHEKMERAGFKRTITTKSGKVYRLPDAEYSISKDKTTDEIRDLAHDTAKKVKSNPSILVTKSDGDRSWSGLSED
;
A
#
# COMPACT_ATOMS: atom_id res chain seq x y z
N MET A 1 3.13 -9.09 14.38
CA MET A 1 3.07 -8.50 13.02
C MET A 1 3.34 -7.01 13.04
N THR A 2 4.32 -6.61 12.26
CA THR A 2 4.69 -5.21 12.04
C THR A 2 3.78 -4.59 10.99
N LYS A 3 3.38 -3.33 11.20
CA LYS A 3 2.58 -2.56 10.24
C LYS A 3 3.48 -1.73 9.35
N PHE A 4 3.09 -1.60 8.08
CA PHE A 4 3.82 -0.81 7.09
C PHE A 4 2.85 0.07 6.30
N THR A 5 3.34 1.24 5.91
CA THR A 5 2.74 2.05 4.84
C THR A 5 3.58 1.86 3.59
N VAL A 6 2.92 1.59 2.47
CA VAL A 6 3.57 1.39 1.17
C VAL A 6 2.98 2.36 0.17
N ARG A 7 3.84 3.14 -0.49
CA ARG A 7 3.48 3.97 -1.65
C ARG A 7 4.04 3.33 -2.90
N VAL A 8 3.22 3.23 -3.94
CA VAL A 8 3.63 2.76 -5.26
C VAL A 8 3.39 3.88 -6.27
N GLU A 9 4.36 4.10 -7.14
CA GLU A 9 4.18 4.91 -8.34
C GLU A 9 4.45 4.03 -9.58
N LEU A 10 3.54 4.08 -10.54
CA LEU A 10 3.71 3.48 -11.85
C LEU A 10 4.06 4.56 -12.87
N HIS A 11 5.26 4.50 -13.44
CA HIS A 11 5.67 5.45 -14.48
C HIS A 11 4.93 5.18 -15.80
N ASN A 12 4.54 6.25 -16.52
CA ASN A 12 3.77 6.19 -17.77
C ASN A 12 2.50 5.33 -17.65
N ALA A 13 1.80 5.48 -16.52
CA ALA A 13 0.58 4.75 -16.23
C ALA A 13 -0.68 5.53 -16.62
N ILE A 14 -1.71 4.79 -17.01
CA ILE A 14 -3.08 5.30 -17.19
C ILE A 14 -3.96 4.77 -16.05
N SER A 15 -5.19 5.29 -15.92
CA SER A 15 -6.14 4.88 -14.87
C SER A 15 -6.29 3.35 -14.76
N LYS A 16 -6.40 2.67 -15.90
CA LYS A 16 -6.54 1.21 -15.96
C LYS A 16 -5.33 0.46 -15.36
N ASP A 17 -4.14 1.04 -15.41
CA ASP A 17 -2.95 0.45 -14.79
C ASP A 17 -3.07 0.48 -13.27
N TYR A 18 -3.56 1.58 -12.70
CA TYR A 18 -3.78 1.69 -11.25
C TYR A 18 -4.93 0.79 -10.77
N GLU A 19 -6.01 0.65 -11.54
CA GLU A 19 -7.06 -0.35 -11.25
C GLU A 19 -6.47 -1.77 -11.13
N ASN A 20 -5.66 -2.19 -12.11
CA ASN A 20 -4.98 -3.48 -12.09
C ASN A 20 -3.96 -3.59 -10.95
N LEU A 21 -3.25 -2.50 -10.63
CA LEU A 21 -2.35 -2.44 -9.48
C LEU A 21 -3.09 -2.71 -8.19
N HIS A 22 -4.21 -2.04 -7.96
CA HIS A 22 -5.01 -2.20 -6.74
C HIS A 22 -5.45 -3.65 -6.54
N GLU A 23 -6.00 -4.27 -7.59
CA GLU A 23 -6.42 -5.67 -7.54
C GLU A 23 -5.25 -6.61 -7.21
N LYS A 24 -4.07 -6.39 -7.80
CA LYS A 24 -2.88 -7.21 -7.53
C LYS A 24 -2.34 -7.00 -6.12
N MET A 25 -2.30 -5.76 -5.65
CA MET A 25 -1.86 -5.41 -4.30
C MET A 25 -2.79 -6.02 -3.24
N GLU A 26 -4.11 -5.95 -3.44
CA GLU A 26 -5.09 -6.59 -2.57
C GLU A 26 -4.91 -8.11 -2.50
N ARG A 27 -4.70 -8.77 -3.65
CA ARG A 27 -4.38 -10.20 -3.71
C ARG A 27 -3.08 -10.57 -2.99
N ALA A 28 -2.11 -9.67 -2.90
CA ALA A 28 -0.86 -9.86 -2.16
C ALA A 28 -0.99 -9.56 -0.64
N GLY A 29 -2.16 -9.13 -0.20
CA GLY A 29 -2.50 -8.84 1.20
C GLY A 29 -2.28 -7.38 1.61
N PHE A 30 -2.04 -6.48 0.66
CA PHE A 30 -2.01 -5.04 0.91
C PHE A 30 -3.44 -4.49 0.95
N LYS A 31 -3.73 -3.59 1.88
CA LYS A 31 -5.04 -2.96 2.02
C LYS A 31 -4.97 -1.51 1.57
N ARG A 32 -5.98 -1.05 0.84
CA ARG A 32 -6.16 0.37 0.51
C ARG A 32 -6.75 1.18 1.67
N THR A 33 -6.93 0.56 2.82
CA THR A 33 -7.56 1.15 3.99
C THR A 33 -6.71 0.97 5.25
N ILE A 34 -7.00 1.81 6.24
CA ILE A 34 -6.51 1.68 7.61
C ILE A 34 -7.69 1.59 8.58
N THR A 35 -7.54 0.78 9.61
CA THR A 35 -8.53 0.64 10.68
C THR A 35 -7.99 1.30 11.95
N THR A 36 -8.75 2.21 12.53
CA THR A 36 -8.39 2.88 13.78
C THR A 36 -8.62 1.97 14.99
N LYS A 37 -8.13 2.37 16.17
CA LYS A 37 -8.42 1.69 17.44
C LYS A 37 -9.93 1.69 17.78
N SER A 38 -10.69 2.67 17.29
CA SER A 38 -12.15 2.75 17.45
C SER A 38 -12.93 1.93 16.42
N GLY A 39 -12.25 1.20 15.52
CA GLY A 39 -12.86 0.36 14.50
C GLY A 39 -13.26 1.09 13.21
N LYS A 40 -13.08 2.41 13.14
CA LYS A 40 -13.35 3.18 11.91
C LYS A 40 -12.36 2.80 10.80
N VAL A 41 -12.86 2.72 9.58
CA VAL A 41 -12.06 2.37 8.39
C VAL A 41 -11.94 3.58 7.49
N TYR A 42 -10.71 3.95 7.14
CA TYR A 42 -10.43 5.08 6.25
C TYR A 42 -9.71 4.62 5.00
N ARG A 43 -10.09 5.21 3.87
CA ARG A 43 -9.43 5.02 2.58
C ARG A 43 -8.10 5.77 2.54
N LEU A 44 -7.03 5.08 2.20
CA LEU A 44 -5.73 5.71 1.97
C LEU A 44 -5.72 6.51 0.66
N PRO A 45 -4.79 7.48 0.51
CA PRO A 45 -4.54 8.13 -0.76
C PRO A 45 -4.28 7.13 -1.88
N ASP A 46 -4.48 7.58 -3.12
CA ASP A 46 -4.31 6.67 -4.25
C ASP A 46 -2.90 6.08 -4.31
N ALA A 47 -2.82 4.79 -4.64
CA ALA A 47 -1.61 3.98 -4.62
C ALA A 47 -0.83 3.95 -3.28
N GLU A 48 -1.50 4.26 -2.16
CA GLU A 48 -1.03 3.94 -0.83
C GLU A 48 -1.73 2.72 -0.24
N TYR A 49 -0.94 1.95 0.49
CA TYR A 49 -1.38 0.70 1.05
C TYR A 49 -0.89 0.51 2.49
N SER A 50 -1.66 -0.24 3.25
CA SER A 50 -1.34 -0.73 4.58
C SER A 50 -1.15 -2.24 4.54
N ILE A 51 -0.13 -2.76 5.21
CA ILE A 51 0.06 -4.21 5.37
C ILE A 51 0.57 -4.52 6.77
N SER A 52 0.14 -5.65 7.32
CA SER A 52 0.58 -6.15 8.63
C SER A 52 1.13 -7.56 8.46
N LYS A 53 2.45 -7.74 8.59
CA LYS A 53 3.14 -9.04 8.42
C LYS A 53 4.35 -9.12 9.35
N ASP A 54 4.78 -10.34 9.65
CA ASP A 54 6.05 -10.61 10.35
C ASP A 54 7.19 -10.68 9.30
N LYS A 55 7.56 -9.51 8.77
CA LYS A 55 8.58 -9.33 7.72
C LYS A 55 9.40 -8.06 7.98
N THR A 56 10.57 -7.97 7.38
CA THR A 56 11.37 -6.73 7.38
C THR A 56 10.82 -5.70 6.39
N THR A 57 11.25 -4.45 6.53
CA THR A 57 10.92 -3.37 5.58
C THR A 57 11.34 -3.73 4.14
N ASP A 58 12.52 -4.34 3.96
CA ASP A 58 13.03 -4.76 2.66
C ASP A 58 12.18 -5.88 2.04
N GLU A 59 11.79 -6.89 2.82
CA GLU A 59 10.92 -7.95 2.33
C GLU A 59 9.54 -7.42 1.90
N ILE A 60 9.02 -6.39 2.58
CA ILE A 60 7.76 -5.73 2.20
C ILE A 60 7.95 -4.89 0.93
N ARG A 61 9.08 -4.18 0.80
CA ARG A 61 9.43 -3.45 -0.43
C ARG A 61 9.51 -4.39 -1.61
N ASP A 62 10.22 -5.51 -1.48
CA ASP A 62 10.41 -6.47 -2.56
C ASP A 62 9.08 -7.14 -2.94
N LEU A 63 8.23 -7.47 -1.96
CA LEU A 63 6.87 -7.96 -2.22
C LEU A 63 6.01 -6.95 -2.99
N ALA A 64 6.06 -5.67 -2.60
CA ALA A 64 5.32 -4.61 -3.29
C ALA A 64 5.86 -4.38 -4.71
N HIS A 65 7.19 -4.33 -4.87
CA HIS A 65 7.85 -4.22 -6.17
C HIS A 65 7.48 -5.38 -7.09
N ASP A 66 7.56 -6.63 -6.62
CA ASP A 66 7.23 -7.82 -7.39
C ASP A 66 5.76 -7.92 -7.75
N THR A 67 4.89 -7.28 -6.98
CA THR A 67 3.47 -7.19 -7.27
C THR A 67 3.19 -6.11 -8.31
N ALA A 68 3.76 -4.91 -8.14
CA ALA A 68 3.61 -3.78 -9.04
C ALA A 68 4.26 -4.02 -10.42
N LYS A 69 5.39 -4.75 -10.47
CA LYS A 69 6.10 -5.06 -11.73
C LYS A 69 5.29 -5.91 -12.71
N LYS A 70 4.24 -6.58 -12.22
CA LYS A 70 3.26 -7.32 -13.03
C LYS A 70 2.27 -6.41 -13.78
N VAL A 71 2.32 -5.10 -13.54
CA VAL A 71 1.52 -4.07 -14.22
C VAL A 71 2.41 -3.21 -15.12
N LYS A 72 3.49 -2.64 -14.58
CA LYS A 72 4.49 -1.86 -15.31
C LYS A 72 5.88 -2.31 -14.90
N SER A 73 6.80 -2.43 -15.84
CA SER A 73 8.13 -3.03 -15.61
C SER A 73 9.03 -2.27 -14.64
N ASN A 74 8.84 -0.96 -14.48
CA ASN A 74 9.69 -0.11 -13.64
C ASN A 74 8.83 0.69 -12.62
N PRO A 75 8.27 0.05 -11.59
CA PRO A 75 7.53 0.77 -10.55
C PRO A 75 8.49 1.37 -9.51
N SER A 76 8.12 2.51 -8.95
CA SER A 76 8.80 3.09 -7.77
C SER A 76 8.07 2.71 -6.49
N ILE A 77 8.81 2.27 -5.48
CA ILE A 77 8.25 1.74 -4.22
C ILE A 77 8.90 2.43 -3.03
N LEU A 78 8.09 2.97 -2.13
CA LEU A 78 8.52 3.48 -0.82
C LEU A 78 7.79 2.71 0.28
N VAL A 79 8.53 2.19 1.26
CA VAL A 79 7.98 1.47 2.41
C VAL A 79 8.45 2.11 3.70
N THR A 80 7.50 2.42 4.58
CA THR A 80 7.77 2.92 5.93
C THR A 80 7.20 1.95 6.96
N LYS A 81 8.05 1.48 7.86
CA LYS A 81 7.63 0.72 9.05
C LYS A 81 6.87 1.66 9.99
N SER A 82 5.67 1.27 10.40
CA SER A 82 4.84 2.03 11.35
C SER A 82 5.05 1.49 12.77
N ASP A 83 6.20 1.78 13.40
CA ASP A 83 6.45 1.38 14.80
C ASP A 83 6.09 2.44 15.87
N GLY A 84 5.71 3.65 15.41
CA GLY A 84 5.04 4.67 16.22
C GLY A 84 3.63 4.98 15.73
N ASP A 85 3.27 6.26 15.75
CA ASP A 85 1.94 6.72 15.32
C ASP A 85 1.88 7.02 13.81
N ARG A 86 0.71 6.73 13.22
CA ARG A 86 0.33 7.26 11.90
C ARG A 86 -0.68 8.38 12.12
N SER A 87 -0.47 9.50 11.47
CA SER A 87 -1.40 10.64 11.47
C SER A 87 -1.85 10.95 10.06
N TRP A 88 -3.09 11.39 9.90
CA TRP A 88 -3.70 11.74 8.62
C TRP A 88 -4.82 12.77 8.82
N SER A 89 -5.16 13.48 7.74
CA SER A 89 -6.30 14.41 7.68
C SER A 89 -6.95 14.34 6.31
N GLY A 90 -8.26 14.48 6.24
CA GLY A 90 -8.99 14.54 4.95
C GLY A 90 -9.19 13.21 4.23
N LEU A 91 -8.92 12.06 4.87
CA LEU A 91 -9.29 10.75 4.33
C LEU A 91 -10.79 10.51 4.47
N SER A 92 -11.41 9.90 3.47
CA SER A 92 -12.80 9.46 3.52
C SER A 92 -12.94 8.18 4.35
N GLU A 93 -14.02 8.06 5.12
CA GLU A 93 -14.44 6.80 5.73
C GLU A 93 -14.88 5.85 4.58
N ASP A 94 -14.43 4.59 4.61
CA ASP A 94 -14.69 3.56 3.59
C ASP A 94 -16.01 2.82 3.86
#